data_AF-A0A0D3DA96-F1
#
_entry.id   AF-A0A0D3DA96-F1
#
_cell.length_a   1.000
_cell.length_b   1.000
_cell.length_c   1.000
_cell.angle_alpha   90.00
_cell.angle_beta   90.00
_cell.angle_gamma   90.00
#
_symmetry.space_group_name_H-M   'P 1'
#
loop_
_entity.id
_entity.type
_entity.pdbx_description
1 polymer ?
#
loop_
_entity_poly.entity_id
_entity_poly.type
_entity_poly.pdbx_seq_one_letter_code
_entity_poly.pdbx_strand_id
1 'polypeptide(L)'
;MSTEIAHLRRRLVEFTIQCTTHLELPPIVKYSALSLFFDRFRPSVVRFLQKKKKAEHWLLQPLTESNLQLFVLISIWISCKMHCSRGLSVQSLKSLGDNMITEQLFTVRDFMEAELVFLKVMKFEIGTLNIAYTLLDDLFIHFKEVAKVGELLNFEACMDMMDLLYEKEETSVLYHSSTSLAASILVSSYIITVPKQQWEFPILPWVKMVTNKEEREVVELVGYILSHVLYSHHS
;
A
#
# COMPACT_ATOMS: atom_id res chain seq x y z
N MET A 1 -17.98 12.45 -10.25
CA MET A 1 -17.64 12.25 -8.82
C MET A 1 -16.80 10.98 -8.60
N SER A 2 -17.17 9.81 -9.15
CA SER A 2 -16.34 8.58 -9.04
C SER A 2 -14.98 8.69 -9.76
N THR A 3 -14.95 9.25 -10.96
CA THR A 3 -13.71 9.36 -11.77
C THR A 3 -12.67 10.28 -11.13
N GLU A 4 -13.09 11.41 -10.56
CA GLU A 4 -12.20 12.38 -9.89
C GLU A 4 -11.59 11.80 -8.61
N ILE A 5 -12.37 11.02 -7.84
CA ILE A 5 -11.89 10.30 -6.66
C ILE A 5 -10.86 9.24 -7.04
N ALA A 6 -11.09 8.51 -8.13
CA ALA A 6 -10.15 7.53 -8.67
C ALA A 6 -8.85 8.19 -9.16
N HIS A 7 -8.93 9.31 -9.89
CA HIS A 7 -7.75 10.07 -10.31
C HIS A 7 -6.96 10.65 -9.13
N LEU A 8 -7.63 11.15 -8.09
CA LEU A 8 -6.96 11.60 -6.88
C LEU A 8 -6.27 10.46 -6.14
N ARG A 9 -6.92 9.29 -6.03
CA ARG A 9 -6.32 8.10 -5.41
C ARG A 9 -5.02 7.72 -6.13
N ARG A 10 -5.09 7.56 -7.46
CA ARG A 10 -3.93 7.22 -8.28
C ARG A 10 -2.77 8.22 -8.08
N ARG A 11 -3.04 9.54 -8.17
CA ARG A 11 -2.02 10.57 -7.95
C ARG A 11 -1.38 10.49 -6.55
N LEU A 12 -2.16 10.19 -5.52
CA LEU A 12 -1.63 10.03 -4.16
C LEU A 12 -0.82 8.73 -3.99
N VAL A 13 -1.19 7.64 -4.68
CA VAL A 13 -0.40 6.40 -4.72
C VAL A 13 0.93 6.64 -5.44
N GLU A 14 0.89 7.24 -6.63
CA GLU A 14 2.08 7.64 -7.40
C GLU A 14 2.99 8.56 -6.57
N PHE A 15 2.42 9.55 -5.88
CA PHE A 15 3.14 10.43 -4.96
C PHE A 15 3.80 9.63 -3.81
N THR A 16 3.11 8.64 -3.24
CA THR A 16 3.67 7.76 -2.19
C THR A 16 4.87 6.97 -2.73
N ILE A 17 4.71 6.36 -3.90
CA ILE A 17 5.77 5.58 -4.57
C ILE A 17 6.98 6.48 -4.84
N GLN A 18 6.78 7.65 -5.45
CA GLN A 18 7.86 8.60 -5.75
C GLN A 18 8.60 9.05 -4.48
N CYS A 19 7.87 9.39 -3.41
CA CYS A 19 8.47 9.81 -2.15
C CYS A 19 9.31 8.71 -1.49
N THR A 20 8.78 7.47 -1.46
CA THR A 20 9.48 6.34 -0.85
C THR A 20 10.71 5.92 -1.66
N THR A 21 10.65 5.99 -2.99
CA THR A 21 11.79 5.79 -3.89
C THR A 21 12.86 6.87 -3.71
N HIS A 22 12.47 8.15 -3.69
CA HIS A 22 13.42 9.27 -3.49
C HIS A 22 14.12 9.18 -2.13
N LEU A 23 13.45 8.66 -1.10
CA LEU A 23 14.02 8.46 0.23
C LEU A 23 14.78 7.12 0.37
N GLU A 24 14.84 6.30 -0.69
CA GLU A 24 15.48 4.97 -0.70
C GLU A 24 14.99 4.08 0.45
N LEU A 25 13.69 4.13 0.75
CA LEU A 25 13.10 3.39 1.86
C LEU A 25 12.83 1.93 1.46
N PRO A 26 12.96 0.98 2.40
CA PRO A 26 12.67 -0.41 2.12
C PRO A 26 11.17 -0.60 1.77
N PRO A 27 10.80 -1.58 0.92
CA PRO A 27 9.42 -1.73 0.45
C PRO A 27 8.38 -1.85 1.56
N ILE A 28 8.72 -2.47 2.70
CA ILE A 28 7.83 -2.55 3.86
C ILE A 28 7.34 -1.16 4.32
N VAL A 29 8.15 -0.11 4.23
CA VAL A 29 7.75 1.25 4.60
C VAL A 29 6.71 1.79 3.62
N LYS A 30 6.88 1.54 2.32
CA LYS A 30 5.93 1.92 1.27
C LYS A 30 4.57 1.27 1.51
N TYR A 31 4.53 -0.05 1.66
CA TYR A 31 3.27 -0.77 1.84
C TYR A 31 2.61 -0.52 3.20
N SER A 32 3.38 -0.28 4.26
CA SER A 32 2.86 0.21 5.54
C SER A 32 2.24 1.60 5.41
N ALA A 33 2.88 2.51 4.68
CA ALA A 33 2.39 3.87 4.48
C ALA A 33 1.10 3.89 3.64
N LEU A 34 1.06 3.08 2.57
CA LEU A 34 -0.13 2.88 1.73
C LEU A 34 -1.29 2.33 2.57
N SER A 35 -1.06 1.29 3.38
CA SER A 35 -2.12 0.73 4.21
C SER A 35 -2.59 1.67 5.31
N LEU A 36 -1.68 2.35 6.01
CA LEU A 36 -2.02 3.36 7.02
C LEU A 36 -2.85 4.49 6.42
N PHE A 37 -2.48 4.97 5.23
CA PHE A 37 -3.14 6.11 4.61
C PHE A 37 -4.47 5.73 3.95
N PHE A 38 -4.45 4.81 2.98
CA PHE A 38 -5.60 4.52 2.13
C PHE A 38 -6.64 3.64 2.82
N ASP A 39 -6.21 2.62 3.57
CA ASP A 39 -7.13 1.62 4.11
C ASP A 39 -7.71 2.08 5.45
N ARG A 40 -7.00 2.99 6.15
CA ARG A 40 -7.32 3.33 7.55
C ARG A 40 -7.55 4.82 7.76
N PHE A 41 -6.56 5.67 7.47
CA PHE A 41 -6.65 7.10 7.75
C PHE A 41 -7.72 7.78 6.90
N ARG A 42 -7.68 7.62 5.57
CA ARG A 42 -8.63 8.27 4.66
C ARG A 42 -10.10 7.93 4.98
N PRO A 43 -10.50 6.64 5.18
CA PRO A 43 -11.85 6.31 5.65
C PRO A 43 -12.19 6.90 7.02
N SER A 44 -11.20 6.97 7.93
CA SER A 44 -11.39 7.53 9.27
C SER A 44 -11.58 9.04 9.25
N VAL A 45 -10.83 9.77 8.41
CA VAL A 45 -11.00 11.21 8.18
C VAL A 45 -12.40 11.49 7.65
N VAL A 46 -12.86 10.76 6.61
CA VAL A 46 -14.20 10.96 6.05
C VAL A 46 -15.29 10.78 7.12
N ARG A 47 -15.20 9.71 7.94
CA ARG A 47 -16.12 9.50 9.07
C ARG A 47 -15.98 10.56 10.16
N PHE A 48 -14.77 11.07 10.38
CA PHE A 48 -14.49 12.12 11.37
C PHE A 48 -15.14 13.44 10.97
N LEU A 49 -14.95 13.87 9.72
CA LEU A 49 -15.54 15.09 9.13
C LEU A 49 -17.08 15.03 9.11
N GLN A 50 -17.66 13.86 8.81
CA GLN A 50 -19.11 13.67 8.80
C GLN A 50 -19.76 13.89 10.19
N LYS A 51 -19.02 13.69 11.29
CA LYS A 51 -19.54 13.81 12.66
C LYS A 51 -19.66 15.24 13.19
N LYS A 52 -19.39 16.27 12.36
CA LYS A 52 -19.60 17.71 12.64
C LYS A 52 -19.31 18.14 14.09
N LYS A 53 -18.09 17.90 14.58
CA LYS A 53 -17.65 18.49 15.86
C LYS A 53 -16.97 19.83 15.60
N LYS A 54 -17.52 20.89 16.21
CA LYS A 54 -16.98 22.25 16.24
C LYS A 54 -15.50 22.24 16.68
N ALA A 55 -14.67 22.99 15.94
CA ALA A 55 -13.20 23.04 15.96
C ALA A 55 -12.52 21.90 15.19
N GLU A 56 -12.70 21.90 13.87
CA GLU A 56 -11.91 21.06 12.97
C GLU A 56 -10.55 21.72 12.71
N HIS A 57 -9.49 20.92 12.72
CA HIS A 57 -8.13 21.42 12.51
C HIS A 57 -7.99 21.97 11.08
N TRP A 58 -7.22 23.04 10.89
CA TRP A 58 -7.06 23.69 9.58
C TRP A 58 -6.53 22.74 8.49
N LEU A 59 -5.73 21.75 8.89
CA LEU A 59 -5.25 20.67 8.01
C LEU A 59 -6.35 19.73 7.48
N LEU A 60 -7.54 19.75 8.08
CA LEU A 60 -8.66 18.89 7.72
C LEU A 60 -9.79 19.65 7.01
N GLN A 61 -9.78 20.99 7.01
CA GLN A 61 -10.81 21.81 6.39
C GLN A 61 -10.24 23.09 5.74
N PRO A 62 -10.29 23.21 4.39
CA PRO A 62 -10.65 22.16 3.43
C PRO A 62 -9.57 21.07 3.33
N LEU A 63 -9.97 19.83 3.04
CA LEU A 63 -9.03 18.73 2.80
C LEU A 63 -8.61 18.73 1.32
N THR A 64 -7.64 19.59 0.98
CA THR A 64 -7.13 19.70 -0.39
C THR A 64 -6.15 18.57 -0.73
N GLU A 65 -5.73 18.48 -2.00
CA GLU A 65 -4.72 17.50 -2.42
C GLU A 65 -3.37 17.70 -1.72
N SER A 66 -2.91 18.94 -1.51
CA SER A 66 -1.67 19.21 -0.77
C SER A 66 -1.77 18.81 0.71
N ASN A 67 -2.94 18.97 1.33
CA ASN A 67 -3.18 18.45 2.69
C ASN A 67 -3.10 16.91 2.70
N LEU A 68 -3.68 16.25 1.70
CA LEU A 68 -3.61 14.79 1.58
C LEU A 68 -2.18 14.30 1.33
N GLN A 69 -1.42 14.98 0.48
CA GLN A 69 0.00 14.71 0.24
C GLN A 69 0.83 14.88 1.52
N LEU A 70 0.56 15.92 2.32
CA LEU A 70 1.19 16.07 3.64
C LEU A 70 0.89 14.85 4.52
N PHE A 71 -0.37 14.40 4.59
CA PHE A 71 -0.72 13.22 5.38
C PHE A 71 -0.13 11.91 4.82
N VAL A 72 0.12 11.82 3.50
CA VAL A 72 0.92 10.73 2.91
C VAL A 72 2.37 10.78 3.42
N LEU A 73 3.00 11.96 3.43
CA LEU A 73 4.35 12.10 4.01
C LEU A 73 4.37 11.70 5.50
N ILE A 74 3.31 12.04 6.26
CA ILE A 74 3.16 11.58 7.65
C ILE A 74 2.99 10.06 7.74
N SER A 75 2.22 9.43 6.86
CA SER A 75 2.08 7.96 6.88
C SER A 75 3.41 7.25 6.55
N ILE A 76 4.21 7.81 5.62
CA ILE A 76 5.59 7.37 5.35
C ILE A 76 6.46 7.55 6.60
N TRP A 77 6.37 8.70 7.26
CA TRP A 77 7.18 8.99 8.45
C TRP A 77 6.87 8.02 9.60
N ILE A 78 5.60 7.78 9.89
CA ILE A 78 5.16 6.82 10.91
C ILE A 78 5.64 5.41 10.53
N SER A 79 5.44 4.99 9.28
CA SER A 79 5.90 3.68 8.81
C SER A 79 7.41 3.51 8.93
N CYS A 80 8.17 4.56 8.62
CA CYS A 80 9.62 4.57 8.81
C CYS A 80 10.01 4.47 10.29
N LYS A 81 9.30 5.11 11.22
CA LYS A 81 9.54 4.94 12.66
C LYS A 81 9.29 3.50 13.13
N MET A 82 8.39 2.77 12.47
CA MET A 82 8.06 1.39 12.80
C MET A 82 9.06 0.38 12.23
N HIS A 83 9.61 0.63 11.04
CA HIS A 83 10.36 -0.37 10.29
C HIS A 83 11.84 -0.03 10.07
N CYS A 84 12.25 1.24 10.21
CA CYS A 84 13.64 1.65 9.99
C CYS A 84 14.40 1.85 11.30
N SER A 85 15.61 1.31 11.38
CA SER A 85 16.49 1.44 12.55
C SER A 85 16.94 2.87 12.84
N ARG A 86 17.16 3.69 11.79
CA ARG A 86 17.66 5.07 11.92
C ARG A 86 16.56 6.15 11.88
N GLY A 87 15.31 5.78 11.57
CA GLY A 87 14.19 6.70 11.39
C GLY A 87 14.42 7.76 10.29
N LEU A 88 13.39 8.55 10.00
CA LEU A 88 13.48 9.74 9.13
C LEU A 88 13.47 11.01 9.98
N SER A 89 14.35 11.95 9.65
CA SER A 89 14.34 13.28 10.27
C SER A 89 13.17 14.11 9.73
N VAL A 90 12.59 14.97 10.57
CA VAL A 90 11.54 15.90 10.13
C VAL A 90 12.06 16.89 9.08
N GLN A 91 13.36 17.19 9.09
CA GLN A 91 13.99 18.07 8.10
C GLN A 91 14.04 17.43 6.72
N SER A 92 14.39 16.15 6.64
CA SER A 92 14.37 15.37 5.40
C SER A 92 12.95 15.30 4.83
N LEU A 93 11.96 15.06 5.69
CA LEU A 93 10.56 14.99 5.30
C LEU A 93 10.04 16.35 4.80
N LYS A 94 10.42 17.44 5.49
CA LYS A 94 10.09 18.80 5.07
C LYS A 94 10.74 19.16 3.74
N SER A 95 12.03 18.86 3.56
CA SER A 95 12.73 19.11 2.30
C SER A 95 12.10 18.33 1.14
N LEU A 96 11.65 17.10 1.38
CA LEU A 96 10.91 16.33 0.38
C LEU A 96 9.55 16.99 0.07
N GLY A 97 8.83 17.43 1.10
CA GLY A 97 7.58 18.17 0.94
C GLY A 97 7.75 19.44 0.10
N ASP A 98 8.79 20.24 0.34
CA ASP A 98 9.07 21.45 -0.46
C ASP A 98 9.33 21.13 -1.94
N ASN A 99 9.93 19.98 -2.23
CA ASN A 99 10.27 19.57 -3.59
C ASN A 99 9.08 18.96 -4.33
N MET A 100 8.21 18.24 -3.62
CA MET A 100 7.17 17.37 -4.21
C MET A 100 5.77 17.98 -4.15
N ILE A 101 5.47 18.84 -3.17
CA ILE A 101 4.15 19.49 -3.00
C ILE A 101 4.25 20.91 -3.58
N THR A 102 3.52 21.17 -4.66
CA THR A 102 3.68 22.41 -5.43
C THR A 102 2.70 23.51 -5.03
N GLU A 103 1.56 23.13 -4.47
CA GLU A 103 0.41 23.99 -4.24
C GLU A 103 0.50 24.74 -2.91
N GLN A 104 1.25 24.20 -1.94
CA GLN A 104 1.37 24.75 -0.60
C GLN A 104 2.70 24.40 0.04
N LEU A 105 3.36 25.39 0.64
CA LEU A 105 4.54 25.19 1.48
C LEU A 105 4.13 24.91 2.93
N PHE A 106 4.70 23.84 3.50
CA PHE A 106 4.48 23.45 4.89
C PHE A 106 5.73 23.72 5.73
N THR A 107 5.52 24.27 6.92
CA THR A 107 6.57 24.46 7.92
C THR A 107 6.86 23.18 8.67
N VAL A 108 8.01 23.08 9.34
CA VAL A 108 8.33 21.96 10.23
C VAL A 108 7.26 21.75 11.31
N ARG A 109 6.66 22.84 11.80
CA ARG A 109 5.56 22.78 12.77
C ARG A 109 4.33 22.08 12.18
N ASP A 110 4.01 22.34 10.92
CA ASP A 110 2.85 21.74 10.26
C ASP A 110 3.01 20.23 10.12
N PHE A 111 4.22 19.72 9.89
CA PHE A 111 4.50 18.28 9.91
C PHE A 111 4.27 17.66 11.30
N MET A 112 4.69 18.33 12.37
CA MET A 112 4.45 17.85 13.74
C MET A 112 2.96 17.90 14.10
N GLU A 113 2.25 18.96 13.70
CA GLU A 113 0.80 19.07 13.89
C GLU A 113 0.07 17.99 13.07
N ALA A 114 0.48 17.76 11.82
CA ALA A 114 -0.09 16.74 10.96
C ALA A 114 0.11 15.33 11.53
N GLU A 115 1.28 15.01 12.12
CA GLU A 115 1.49 13.76 12.84
C GLU A 115 0.48 13.60 13.98
N LEU A 116 0.31 14.64 14.81
CA LEU A 116 -0.62 14.59 15.93
C LEU A 116 -2.07 14.43 15.46
N VAL A 117 -2.47 15.13 14.40
CA VAL A 117 -3.80 15.01 13.79
C VAL A 117 -4.00 13.61 13.23
N PHE A 118 -3.00 13.07 12.52
CA PHE A 118 -3.03 11.73 11.96
C PHE A 118 -3.30 10.69 13.05
N LEU A 119 -2.50 10.73 14.12
CA LEU A 119 -2.63 9.81 15.25
C LEU A 119 -3.99 9.96 15.96
N LYS A 120 -4.49 11.19 16.15
CA LYS A 120 -5.81 11.43 16.76
C LYS A 120 -6.95 10.86 15.92
N VAL A 121 -6.94 11.08 14.61
CA VAL A 121 -7.95 10.52 13.70
C VAL A 121 -7.92 8.99 13.75
N MET A 122 -6.72 8.41 13.80
CA MET A 122 -6.48 6.97 13.92
C MET A 122 -6.69 6.41 15.33
N LYS A 123 -7.05 7.25 16.32
CA LYS A 123 -7.13 6.89 17.75
C LYS A 123 -5.87 6.18 18.25
N PHE A 124 -4.70 6.55 17.73
CA PHE A 124 -3.39 5.96 18.02
C PHE A 124 -3.26 4.47 17.64
N GLU A 125 -4.21 3.91 16.90
CA GLU A 125 -4.11 2.56 16.37
C GLU A 125 -3.23 2.63 15.10
N ILE A 126 -1.92 2.40 15.22
CA ILE A 126 -0.98 2.41 14.08
C ILE A 126 -0.38 1.04 13.76
N GLY A 127 -0.84 -0.03 14.40
CA GLY A 127 -0.32 -1.38 14.17
C GLY A 127 -0.42 -1.82 12.70
N THR A 128 0.64 -2.46 12.19
CA THR A 128 0.84 -2.87 10.80
C THR A 128 0.94 -4.40 10.62
N LEU A 129 0.49 -5.17 11.62
CA LEU A 129 0.70 -6.63 11.70
C LEU A 129 0.05 -7.44 10.56
N ASN A 130 -0.93 -6.87 9.83
CA ASN A 130 -1.67 -7.57 8.79
C ASN A 130 -1.52 -6.89 7.42
N ILE A 131 -0.33 -6.41 7.07
CA ILE A 131 -0.09 -5.88 5.72
C ILE A 131 0.15 -7.05 4.76
N ALA A 132 -0.50 -7.01 3.60
CA ALA A 132 -0.35 -8.04 2.57
C ALA A 132 1.10 -8.21 2.10
N TYR A 133 1.90 -7.13 2.05
CA TYR A 133 3.33 -7.19 1.72
C TYR A 133 4.11 -8.12 2.64
N THR A 134 3.96 -8.01 3.96
CA THR A 134 4.73 -8.84 4.90
C THR A 134 4.42 -10.32 4.68
N LEU A 135 3.13 -10.65 4.51
CA LEU A 135 2.69 -12.01 4.23
C LEU A 135 3.19 -12.51 2.87
N LEU A 136 3.24 -11.63 1.87
CA LEU A 136 3.76 -11.94 0.54
C LEU A 136 5.27 -12.20 0.57
N ASP A 137 6.02 -11.38 1.31
CA ASP A 137 7.47 -11.53 1.50
C ASP A 137 7.78 -12.86 2.21
N ASP A 138 7.07 -13.18 3.29
CA ASP A 138 7.18 -14.46 4.00
C ASP A 138 6.85 -15.66 3.08
N LEU A 139 5.76 -15.56 2.31
CA LEU A 139 5.36 -16.60 1.35
C LEU A 139 6.41 -16.77 0.24
N PHE A 140 6.97 -15.67 -0.26
CA PHE A 140 7.99 -15.69 -1.29
C PHE A 140 9.27 -16.37 -0.80
N ILE A 141 9.76 -15.99 0.38
CA ILE A 141 10.93 -16.61 1.01
C ILE A 141 10.69 -18.11 1.20
N HIS A 142 9.55 -18.48 1.79
CA HIS A 142 9.23 -19.88 2.02
C HIS A 142 9.09 -20.68 0.71
N PHE A 143 8.52 -20.08 -0.33
CA PHE A 143 8.39 -20.72 -1.64
C PHE A 143 9.75 -21.09 -2.24
N LYS A 144 10.72 -20.18 -2.15
CA LYS A 144 12.10 -20.42 -2.61
C LYS A 144 12.78 -21.55 -1.86
N GLU A 145 12.50 -21.71 -0.57
CA GLU A 145 13.05 -22.79 0.24
C GLU A 145 12.49 -24.16 -0.14
N VAL A 146 11.21 -24.24 -0.52
CA VAL A 146 10.53 -25.53 -0.79
C VAL A 146 10.55 -25.94 -2.26
N ALA A 147 10.81 -25.02 -3.19
CA ALA A 147 10.70 -25.28 -4.62
C ALA A 147 11.79 -24.57 -5.44
N LYS A 148 12.55 -25.33 -6.23
CA LYS A 148 13.58 -24.78 -7.14
C LYS A 148 13.00 -23.77 -8.15
N VAL A 149 11.76 -24.01 -8.60
CA VAL A 149 11.05 -23.09 -9.51
C VAL A 149 10.80 -21.72 -8.85
N GLY A 150 10.85 -21.62 -7.53
CA GLY A 150 10.79 -20.35 -6.80
C GLY A 150 11.93 -19.39 -7.13
N GLU A 151 13.09 -19.88 -7.62
CA GLU A 151 14.16 -19.01 -8.11
C GLU A 151 13.81 -18.28 -9.41
N LEU A 152 12.79 -18.75 -10.14
CA LEU A 152 12.31 -18.11 -11.37
C LEU A 152 11.20 -17.09 -11.12
N LEU A 153 10.65 -17.06 -9.89
CA LEU A 153 9.61 -16.14 -9.51
C LEU A 153 10.22 -14.74 -9.34
N ASN A 154 9.71 -13.76 -10.07
CA ASN A 154 10.16 -12.38 -9.93
C ASN A 154 9.39 -11.68 -8.79
N PHE A 155 10.08 -11.31 -7.71
CA PHE A 155 9.48 -10.57 -6.59
C PHE A 155 9.10 -9.14 -6.96
N GLU A 156 9.84 -8.50 -7.88
CA GLU A 156 9.51 -7.17 -8.39
C GLU A 156 8.15 -7.18 -9.09
N ALA A 157 7.86 -8.24 -9.87
CA ALA A 157 6.54 -8.41 -10.48
C ALA A 157 5.41 -8.52 -9.42
N CYS A 158 5.68 -9.10 -8.25
CA CYS A 158 4.72 -9.10 -7.15
C CYS A 158 4.48 -7.68 -6.61
N MET A 159 5.55 -6.89 -6.46
CA MET A 159 5.47 -5.49 -6.00
C MET A 159 4.74 -4.60 -7.01
N ASP A 160 5.01 -4.76 -8.31
CA ASP A 160 4.32 -4.03 -9.38
C ASP A 160 2.82 -4.33 -9.37
N MET A 161 2.44 -5.59 -9.16
CA MET A 161 1.03 -5.96 -8.97
C MET A 161 0.43 -5.29 -7.75
N MET A 162 1.14 -5.26 -6.61
CA MET A 162 0.65 -4.56 -5.43
C MET A 162 0.45 -3.06 -5.68
N ASP A 163 1.40 -2.41 -6.36
CA ASP A 163 1.33 -0.97 -6.66
C ASP A 163 0.12 -0.67 -7.55
N LEU A 164 -0.07 -1.45 -8.63
CA LEU A 164 -1.24 -1.36 -9.51
C LEU A 164 -2.55 -1.57 -8.74
N LEU A 165 -2.57 -2.53 -7.82
CA LEU A 165 -3.75 -2.80 -6.99
C LEU A 165 -4.03 -1.66 -6.02
N TYR A 166 -3.04 -0.92 -5.55
CA TYR A 166 -3.26 0.26 -4.72
C TYR A 166 -3.83 1.43 -5.53
N GLU A 167 -3.46 1.60 -6.80
CA GLU A 167 -3.95 2.70 -7.64
C GLU A 167 -5.46 2.63 -7.90
N LYS A 168 -6.02 1.43 -8.02
CA LYS A 168 -7.44 1.22 -8.35
C LYS A 168 -8.29 1.22 -7.08
N GLU A 169 -9.46 1.86 -7.11
CA GLU A 169 -10.38 1.90 -5.95
C GLU A 169 -11.20 0.61 -5.83
N GLU A 170 -11.53 -0.02 -6.96
CA GLU A 170 -12.33 -1.26 -7.05
C GLU A 170 -11.67 -2.48 -6.39
N THR A 171 -10.35 -2.42 -6.25
CA THR A 171 -9.53 -3.45 -5.58
C THR A 171 -9.68 -3.39 -4.07
N SER A 172 -10.35 -2.37 -3.49
CA SER A 172 -10.51 -2.21 -2.03
C SER A 172 -11.13 -3.45 -1.37
N VAL A 173 -11.96 -4.20 -2.11
CA VAL A 173 -12.59 -5.45 -1.67
C VAL A 173 -11.56 -6.58 -1.49
N LEU A 174 -10.48 -6.59 -2.28
CA LEU A 174 -9.42 -7.60 -2.20
C LEU A 174 -8.63 -7.52 -0.89
N TYR A 175 -8.62 -6.36 -0.24
CA TYR A 175 -7.91 -6.13 1.03
C TYR A 175 -8.66 -6.64 2.26
N HIS A 176 -9.84 -7.28 2.11
CA HIS A 176 -10.55 -7.88 3.25
C HIS A 176 -9.76 -9.01 3.93
N SER A 177 -8.86 -9.66 3.19
CA SER A 177 -7.97 -10.69 3.70
C SER A 177 -6.56 -10.49 3.12
N SER A 178 -5.68 -9.86 3.90
CA SER A 178 -4.27 -9.65 3.51
C SER A 178 -3.56 -10.94 3.13
N THR A 179 -3.91 -12.06 3.78
CA THR A 179 -3.38 -13.39 3.45
C THR A 179 -3.85 -13.87 2.08
N SER A 180 -5.14 -13.72 1.77
CA SER A 180 -5.69 -14.14 0.48
C SER A 180 -5.11 -13.29 -0.65
N LEU A 181 -4.93 -11.99 -0.39
CA LEU A 181 -4.28 -11.07 -1.33
C LEU A 181 -2.82 -11.45 -1.59
N ALA A 182 -2.02 -11.65 -0.54
CA ALA A 182 -0.62 -12.07 -0.65
C ALA A 182 -0.46 -13.37 -1.44
N ALA A 183 -1.26 -14.40 -1.08
CA ALA A 183 -1.33 -15.66 -1.80
C ALA A 183 -1.64 -15.47 -3.29
N SER A 184 -2.66 -14.66 -3.60
CA SER A 184 -3.12 -14.48 -4.97
C SER A 184 -2.12 -13.69 -5.81
N ILE A 185 -1.41 -12.72 -5.22
CA ILE A 185 -0.34 -11.99 -5.90
C ILE A 185 0.83 -12.92 -6.22
N LEU A 186 1.24 -13.75 -5.26
CA LEU A 186 2.30 -14.74 -5.48
C LEU A 186 1.94 -15.71 -6.62
N VAL A 187 0.72 -16.26 -6.61
CA VAL A 187 0.22 -17.15 -7.68
C VAL A 187 0.13 -16.43 -9.02
N SER A 188 -0.32 -15.18 -9.04
CA SER A 188 -0.39 -14.36 -10.26
C SER A 188 1.01 -14.11 -10.84
N SER A 189 1.98 -13.77 -9.99
CA SER A 189 3.37 -13.61 -10.39
C SER A 189 3.96 -14.92 -10.91
N TYR A 190 3.65 -16.06 -10.27
CA TYR A 190 4.08 -17.38 -10.74
C TYR A 190 3.56 -17.66 -12.16
N ILE A 191 2.27 -17.39 -12.41
CA ILE A 191 1.64 -17.59 -13.72
C ILE A 191 2.28 -16.70 -14.81
N ILE A 192 2.66 -15.46 -14.47
CA ILE A 192 3.21 -14.50 -15.43
C ILE A 192 4.71 -14.74 -15.69
N THR A 193 5.47 -15.05 -14.65
CA THR A 193 6.95 -15.00 -14.70
C THR A 193 7.59 -16.37 -14.90
N VAL A 194 6.94 -17.45 -14.45
CA VAL A 194 7.49 -18.80 -14.58
C VAL A 194 7.09 -19.41 -15.93
N PRO A 195 8.03 -19.92 -16.74
CA PRO A 195 7.72 -20.58 -18.00
C PRO A 195 6.80 -21.79 -17.81
N LYS A 196 5.77 -21.92 -18.64
CA LYS A 196 4.77 -23.01 -18.54
C LYS A 196 5.38 -24.42 -18.55
N GLN A 197 6.52 -24.59 -19.23
CA GLN A 197 7.25 -25.86 -19.29
C GLN A 197 7.81 -26.29 -17.93
N GLN A 198 7.92 -25.36 -16.98
CA GLN A 198 8.48 -25.57 -15.64
C GLN A 198 7.40 -25.55 -14.55
N TRP A 199 6.12 -25.62 -14.93
CA TRP A 199 5.00 -25.66 -13.99
C TRP A 199 4.81 -27.06 -13.37
N GLU A 200 5.86 -27.57 -12.74
CA GLU A 200 5.83 -28.87 -12.08
C GLU A 200 5.38 -28.77 -10.62
N PHE A 201 5.49 -27.58 -10.01
CA PHE A 201 5.15 -27.36 -8.62
C PHE A 201 3.63 -27.12 -8.41
N PRO A 202 2.97 -27.81 -7.46
CA PRO A 202 1.55 -27.64 -7.18
C PRO A 202 1.29 -26.36 -6.36
N ILE A 203 1.38 -25.19 -7.01
CA ILE A 203 1.33 -23.89 -6.33
C ILE A 203 0.02 -23.67 -5.56
N LEU A 204 -1.14 -24.03 -6.12
CA LEU A 204 -2.44 -23.84 -5.46
C LEU A 204 -2.60 -24.71 -4.20
N PRO A 205 -2.37 -26.04 -4.25
CA PRO A 205 -2.34 -26.86 -3.03
C PRO A 205 -1.34 -26.39 -1.98
N TRP A 206 -0.15 -25.96 -2.39
CA TRP A 206 0.87 -25.46 -1.47
C TRP A 206 0.41 -24.15 -0.80
N VAL A 207 -0.13 -23.19 -1.55
CA VAL A 207 -0.69 -21.95 -1.00
C VAL A 207 -1.80 -22.25 0.01
N LYS A 208 -2.72 -23.17 -0.32
CA LYS A 208 -3.77 -23.60 0.61
C LYS A 208 -3.19 -24.17 1.90
N MET A 209 -2.17 -25.01 1.80
CA MET A 209 -1.49 -25.60 2.96
C MET A 209 -0.86 -24.53 3.87
N VAL A 210 -0.14 -23.56 3.32
CA VAL A 210 0.62 -22.57 4.12
C VAL A 210 -0.23 -21.41 4.60
N THR A 211 -1.32 -21.08 3.91
CA THR A 211 -2.19 -19.94 4.26
C THR A 211 -3.55 -20.31 4.85
N ASN A 212 -3.93 -21.59 4.78
CA ASN A 212 -5.27 -22.09 5.11
C ASN A 212 -6.40 -21.38 4.35
N LYS A 213 -6.11 -20.83 3.15
CA LYS A 213 -7.10 -20.23 2.26
C LYS A 213 -7.62 -21.24 1.25
N GLU A 214 -8.90 -21.15 0.92
CA GLU A 214 -9.50 -22.05 -0.06
C GLU A 214 -8.97 -21.74 -1.45
N GLU A 215 -8.60 -22.78 -2.20
CA GLU A 215 -8.05 -22.63 -3.56
C GLU A 215 -9.00 -21.85 -4.47
N ARG A 216 -10.32 -22.04 -4.30
CA ARG A 216 -11.34 -21.30 -5.06
C ARG A 216 -11.24 -19.79 -4.83
N GLU A 217 -11.10 -19.37 -3.56
CA GLU A 217 -10.95 -17.95 -3.20
C GLU A 217 -9.70 -17.37 -3.85
N VAL A 218 -8.57 -18.09 -3.78
CA VAL A 218 -7.31 -17.65 -4.41
C VAL A 218 -7.45 -17.57 -5.93
N VAL A 219 -8.07 -18.55 -6.58
CA VAL A 219 -8.25 -18.56 -8.04
C VAL A 219 -9.14 -17.41 -8.51
N GLU A 220 -10.21 -17.10 -7.79
CA GLU A 220 -11.08 -15.96 -8.10
C GLU A 220 -10.30 -14.63 -8.03
N LEU A 221 -9.51 -14.44 -6.95
CA LEU A 221 -8.67 -13.27 -6.78
C LEU A 221 -7.54 -13.19 -7.82
N VAL A 222 -6.91 -14.31 -8.19
CA VAL A 222 -5.92 -14.38 -9.28
C VAL A 222 -6.55 -13.95 -10.60
N GLY A 223 -7.74 -14.46 -10.94
CA GLY A 223 -8.44 -14.07 -12.16
C GLY A 223 -8.74 -12.57 -12.20
N TYR A 224 -9.11 -12.00 -11.06
CA TYR A 224 -9.27 -10.56 -10.91
C TYR A 224 -7.94 -9.80 -11.06
N ILE A 225 -6.87 -10.19 -10.36
CA ILE A 225 -5.56 -9.52 -10.45
C ILE A 225 -5.06 -9.54 -11.90
N LEU A 226 -5.06 -10.71 -12.53
CA LEU A 226 -4.60 -10.88 -13.91
C LEU A 226 -5.44 -10.06 -14.89
N SER A 227 -6.75 -9.94 -14.68
CA SER A 227 -7.57 -9.09 -15.55
C SER A 227 -7.16 -7.62 -15.44
N HIS A 228 -6.79 -7.17 -14.25
CA HIS A 228 -6.35 -5.79 -14.03
C HIS A 228 -4.94 -5.53 -14.54
N VAL A 229 -4.04 -6.52 -14.42
CA VAL A 229 -2.66 -6.42 -14.91
C VAL A 229 -2.63 -6.47 -16.43
N LEU A 230 -3.30 -7.43 -17.05
CA LEU A 230 -3.21 -7.69 -18.49
C LEU A 230 -4.10 -6.78 -19.35
N TYR A 231 -5.24 -6.30 -18.83
CA TYR A 231 -6.18 -5.47 -19.59
C TYR A 231 -6.20 -3.99 -19.15
N SER A 232 -5.21 -3.53 -18.37
CA SER A 232 -5.10 -2.13 -17.91
C SER A 232 -4.84 -1.08 -19.01
N HIS A 233 -4.71 -1.48 -20.28
CA HIS A 233 -4.33 -0.58 -21.37
C HIS A 233 -5.45 0.11 -22.15
N HIS A 234 -6.73 0.02 -21.75
CA HIS A 234 -7.82 0.72 -22.43
C HIS A 234 -8.77 1.42 -21.46
N SER A 235 -8.39 2.58 -20.94
CA SER A 235 -9.31 3.63 -20.45
C SER A 235 -8.56 4.94 -20.24
#